data_AF-A0AAV5T084-F1
#
_entry.id   AF-A0AAV5T084-F1
#
_cell.length_a   1.000
_cell.length_b   1.000
_cell.length_c   1.000
_cell.angle_alpha   90.00
_cell.angle_beta   90.00
_cell.angle_gamma   90.00
#
_symmetry.space_group_name_H-M   'P 1'
#
loop_
_entity.id
_entity.type
_entity.pdbx_description
1 polymer ?
#
loop_
_entity_poly.entity_id
_entity_poly.type
_entity_poly.pdbx_seq_one_letter_code
_entity_poly.pdbx_strand_id
1 'polypeptide(L)'
;SVLTNHKRTHLPESFNKYHCEICGKSFKQNRSLKNHMTNHQSDEDIPRPYKCEICGKRFKRKDFLKTHLQTHMDDDNEIKQPYKFEFCGKRCTNTGQLNNHKR
;
A
#
# COMPACT_ATOMS: atom_id res chain seq x y z
N SER A 1 -15.09 11.98 -14.18
CA SER A 1 -14.96 10.82 -13.27
C SER A 1 -14.45 9.62 -14.05
N VAL A 2 -13.22 9.14 -13.83
CA VAL A 2 -12.55 8.04 -14.58
C VAL A 2 -12.28 8.29 -16.08
N LEU A 3 -13.28 8.53 -16.94
CA LEU A 3 -13.08 8.71 -18.39
C LEU A 3 -12.20 9.93 -18.71
N THR A 4 -12.34 11.01 -17.94
CA THR A 4 -11.50 12.21 -18.03
C THR A 4 -10.05 11.96 -17.65
N ASN A 5 -9.79 10.99 -16.75
CA ASN A 5 -8.43 10.58 -16.36
C ASN A 5 -7.84 9.57 -17.37
N HIS A 6 -8.66 8.68 -17.92
CA HIS A 6 -8.25 7.77 -18.97
C HIS A 6 -7.82 8.54 -20.23
N LYS A 7 -8.58 9.55 -20.66
CA LYS A 7 -8.19 10.37 -21.82
C LYS A 7 -6.81 11.03 -21.67
N ARG A 8 -6.36 11.30 -20.43
CA ARG A 8 -5.01 11.83 -20.18
C ARG A 8 -3.91 10.84 -20.49
N THR A 9 -4.14 9.52 -20.44
CA THR A 9 -3.10 8.53 -20.74
C THR A 9 -2.68 8.55 -22.20
N HIS A 10 -3.52 9.05 -23.09
CA HIS A 10 -3.24 9.18 -24.53
C HIS A 10 -2.57 10.51 -24.94
N LEU A 11 -2.43 11.47 -24.02
CA LEU A 11 -1.76 12.74 -24.29
C LEU A 11 -0.22 12.62 -24.19
N PRO A 12 0.54 13.42 -24.96
CA PRO A 12 2.00 13.44 -24.89
C PRO A 12 2.51 13.85 -23.50
N GLU A 13 3.74 13.47 -23.19
CA GLU A 13 4.36 13.66 -21.86
C GLU A 13 4.40 15.14 -21.42
N SER A 14 4.39 16.07 -22.39
CA SER A 14 4.29 17.52 -22.14
C SER A 14 3.02 17.96 -21.42
N PHE A 15 1.95 17.16 -21.43
CA PHE A 15 0.73 17.43 -20.67
C PHE A 15 0.79 16.96 -19.20
N ASN A 16 1.90 16.36 -18.79
CA ASN A 16 2.13 15.97 -17.41
C ASN A 16 2.30 17.22 -16.55
N LYS A 17 1.28 17.51 -15.74
CA LYS A 17 1.26 18.72 -14.90
C LYS A 17 2.05 18.60 -13.60
N TYR A 18 2.41 17.38 -13.20
CA TYR A 18 2.99 17.09 -11.89
C TYR A 18 4.42 16.59 -12.06
N HIS A 19 5.41 17.37 -11.66
CA HIS A 19 6.82 17.03 -11.79
C HIS A 19 7.45 16.72 -10.42
N CYS A 20 8.43 15.83 -10.42
CA CYS A 20 9.27 15.58 -9.27
C CYS A 20 10.43 16.57 -9.26
N GLU A 21 10.55 17.36 -8.21
CA GLU A 21 11.64 18.35 -8.05
C GLU A 21 13.00 17.70 -7.77
N ILE A 22 13.02 16.42 -7.36
CA ILE A 22 14.26 15.71 -7.03
C ILE A 22 14.92 15.09 -8.27
N CYS A 23 14.12 14.51 -9.18
CA CYS A 23 14.65 13.80 -10.35
C CYS A 23 14.08 14.24 -11.70
N GLY A 24 13.23 15.26 -11.74
CA GLY A 24 12.66 15.81 -12.98
C GLY A 24 11.58 14.96 -13.65
N LYS A 25 11.23 13.79 -13.10
CA LYS A 25 10.19 12.91 -13.68
C LYS A 25 8.81 13.56 -13.65
N SER A 26 8.07 13.41 -14.73
CA SER A 26 6.75 14.02 -14.92
C SER A 26 5.61 13.00 -14.88
N PHE A 27 4.47 13.39 -14.31
CA PHE A 27 3.31 12.53 -14.07
C PHE A 27 2.00 13.20 -14.51
N LYS A 28 1.07 12.37 -15.01
CA LYS A 28 -0.28 12.79 -15.44
C LYS A 28 -1.24 13.11 -14.29
N GLN A 29 -0.98 12.55 -13.10
CA GLN A 29 -1.87 12.63 -11.94
C GLN A 29 -1.06 12.92 -10.66
N ASN A 30 -1.62 13.74 -9.77
CA ASN A 30 -0.99 14.07 -8.48
C ASN A 30 -0.75 12.81 -7.62
N ARG A 31 -1.71 11.88 -7.59
CA ARG A 31 -1.56 10.60 -6.86
C ARG A 31 -0.34 9.80 -7.32
N SER A 32 -0.01 9.86 -8.61
CA SER A 32 1.17 9.19 -9.16
C SER A 32 2.47 9.87 -8.70
N LEU A 33 2.53 11.21 -8.73
CA LEU A 33 3.67 11.96 -8.19
C LEU A 33 3.85 11.66 -6.68
N LYS A 34 2.78 11.74 -5.89
CA LYS A 34 2.83 11.46 -4.44
C LYS A 34 3.35 10.05 -4.14
N ASN A 35 2.90 9.05 -4.89
CA ASN A 35 3.42 7.69 -4.78
C ASN A 35 4.90 7.62 -5.18
N HIS A 36 5.29 8.33 -6.24
CA HIS A 36 6.68 8.37 -6.67
C HIS A 36 7.62 9.02 -5.63
N MET A 37 7.19 10.08 -4.94
CA MET A 37 7.99 10.75 -3.90
C MET A 37 8.40 9.80 -2.77
N THR A 38 7.63 8.73 -2.51
CA THR A 38 8.04 7.70 -1.53
C THR A 38 9.29 6.94 -1.95
N ASN A 39 9.69 6.94 -3.23
CA ASN A 39 10.94 6.32 -3.66
C ASN A 39 12.17 7.21 -3.40
N HIS A 40 11.97 8.49 -3.11
CA HIS A 40 13.05 9.40 -2.74
C HIS A 40 13.32 9.41 -1.23
N GLN A 41 12.41 8.84 -0.44
CA GLN A 41 12.66 8.52 0.96
C GLN A 41 13.54 7.26 1.01
N SER A 42 14.47 7.21 1.96
CA SER A 42 15.32 6.03 2.18
C SER A 42 14.44 4.80 2.42
N ASP A 43 14.86 3.61 1.99
CA ASP A 43 14.04 2.38 2.11
C ASP A 43 13.67 2.06 3.58
N GLU A 44 14.51 2.55 4.52
CA GLU A 44 14.41 2.48 5.98
C GLU A 44 13.32 3.41 6.55
N ASP A 45 13.18 4.63 6.00
CA ASP A 45 12.21 5.64 6.46
C ASP A 45 10.85 5.54 5.76
N ILE A 46 10.71 4.68 4.74
CA ILE A 46 9.42 4.47 4.07
C ILE A 46 8.50 3.67 5.00
N PRO A 47 7.38 4.26 5.47
CA PRO A 47 6.41 3.50 6.22
C PRO A 47 5.89 2.37 5.33
N ARG A 48 6.02 1.13 5.82
CA ARG A 48 5.41 -0.06 5.24
C ARG A 48 4.22 -0.46 6.10
N PRO A 49 3.09 0.25 6.01
CA PRO A 49 1.94 0.01 6.88
C PRO A 49 1.22 -1.29 6.52
N TYR A 50 1.47 -1.85 5.33
CA TYR A 50 0.79 -3.05 4.87
C TYR A 50 1.66 -4.28 5.17
N LYS A 51 1.28 -5.06 6.18
CA LYS A 51 1.96 -6.30 6.55
C LYS A 51 1.25 -7.49 5.91
N CYS A 52 2.01 -8.45 5.40
CA CYS A 52 1.51 -9.77 5.08
C CYS A 52 1.43 -10.57 6.37
N GLU A 53 0.24 -11.02 6.73
CA GLU A 53 0.05 -11.79 7.97
C GLU A 53 0.50 -13.25 7.83
N ILE A 54 0.74 -13.74 6.60
CA ILE A 54 1.20 -15.11 6.35
C ILE A 54 2.71 -15.23 6.60
N CYS A 55 3.52 -14.30 6.07
CA CYS A 55 4.99 -14.37 6.17
C CYS A 55 5.63 -13.17 6.89
N GLY A 56 4.84 -12.23 7.40
CA GLY A 56 5.32 -11.04 8.10
C GLY A 56 5.91 -9.93 7.20
N LYS A 57 6.05 -10.17 5.89
CA LYS A 57 6.66 -9.20 4.96
C LYS A 57 5.85 -7.91 4.86
N ARG A 58 6.52 -6.75 4.92
CA ARG A 58 5.87 -5.43 4.89
C ARG A 58 6.03 -4.75 3.53
N PHE A 59 4.96 -4.07 3.11
CA PHE A 59 4.83 -3.42 1.81
C PHE A 59 4.47 -1.95 1.98
N LYS A 60 5.00 -1.10 1.10
CA LYS A 60 4.70 0.34 1.06
C LYS A 60 3.31 0.67 0.50
N ARG A 61 2.69 -0.26 -0.24
CA ARG A 61 1.38 -0.06 -0.86
C ARG A 61 0.48 -1.30 -0.76
N LYS A 62 -0.83 -1.06 -0.67
CA LYS A 62 -1.87 -2.11 -0.58
C LYS A 62 -1.92 -3.01 -1.83
N ASP A 63 -1.72 -2.45 -3.02
CA ASP A 63 -1.71 -3.22 -4.27
C ASP A 63 -0.55 -4.20 -4.34
N PHE A 64 0.62 -3.85 -3.81
CA PHE A 64 1.75 -4.77 -3.70
C PHE A 64 1.51 -5.89 -2.70
N LEU A 65 0.86 -5.60 -1.57
CA LEU A 65 0.41 -6.66 -0.65
C LEU A 65 -0.59 -7.58 -1.36
N LYS A 66 -1.57 -7.03 -2.10
CA LYS A 66 -2.58 -7.83 -2.80
C LYS A 66 -1.95 -8.78 -3.83
N THR A 67 -1.01 -8.30 -4.64
CA THR A 67 -0.29 -9.16 -5.60
C THR A 67 0.59 -10.17 -4.88
N HIS A 68 1.19 -9.80 -3.75
CA HIS A 68 1.96 -10.74 -2.94
C HIS A 68 1.11 -11.84 -2.32
N LEU A 69 -0.13 -11.56 -1.89
CA LEU A 69 -1.01 -12.60 -1.32
C LEU A 69 -1.29 -13.74 -2.31
N GLN A 70 -1.24 -13.48 -3.61
CA GLN A 70 -1.37 -14.51 -4.64
C GLN A 70 -0.20 -15.51 -4.62
N THR A 71 0.97 -15.14 -4.10
CA THR A 71 2.11 -16.08 -3.96
C THR A 71 1.91 -17.09 -2.83
N HIS A 72 0.90 -16.88 -1.98
CA HIS A 72 0.52 -17.81 -0.91
C HIS A 72 -0.68 -18.67 -1.28
N MET A 73 -1.26 -18.47 -2.46
CA MET A 73 -2.35 -19.29 -2.98
C MET A 73 -1.75 -20.49 -3.71
N ASP A 74 -2.24 -21.70 -3.44
CA ASP A 74 -1.90 -22.90 -4.22
C ASP A 74 -2.83 -23.07 -5.43
N ASP A 75 -2.64 -24.15 -6.19
CA ASP A 75 -3.33 -24.44 -7.46
C ASP A 75 -4.86 -24.54 -7.29
N ASP A 76 -5.33 -24.88 -6.08
CA ASP A 76 -6.75 -24.95 -5.73
C ASP A 76 -7.34 -23.57 -5.32
N ASN A 77 -6.57 -22.48 -5.45
CA ASN A 77 -6.89 -21.14 -4.92
C ASN A 77 -7.06 -21.10 -3.39
N GLU A 78 -6.57 -22.11 -2.68
CA GLU A 78 -6.54 -22.11 -1.22
C GLU A 78 -5.31 -21.34 -0.73
N ILE A 79 -5.49 -20.53 0.32
CA ILE A 79 -4.36 -19.86 0.97
C ILE A 79 -3.67 -20.89 1.85
N LYS A 80 -2.38 -21.15 1.59
CA LYS A 80 -1.61 -22.24 2.22
C LYS A 80 -1.56 -22.26 3.76
N GLN A 81 -2.05 -21.23 4.44
CA GLN A 81 -2.54 -21.30 5.82
C GLN A 81 -3.43 -20.08 6.16
N PRO A 82 -4.65 -20.30 6.68
CA PRO A 82 -5.48 -19.25 7.25
C PRO A 82 -5.44 -19.34 8.79
N TYR A 83 -4.39 -18.83 9.45
CA TYR A 83 -4.53 -18.57 10.89
C TYR A 83 -5.19 -17.20 11.10
N LYS A 84 -6.37 -17.27 11.72
CA LYS A 84 -7.34 -16.18 11.90
C LYS A 84 -6.75 -14.94 12.59
N PHE A 85 -7.23 -13.82 12.08
CA PHE A 85 -7.17 -12.46 12.61
C PHE A 85 -7.32 -12.33 14.13
N GLU A 86 -6.59 -11.36 14.70
CA GLU A 86 -7.25 -10.27 15.43
C GLU A 86 -6.77 -8.91 14.90
N PHE A 87 -7.66 -8.22 14.20
CA PHE A 87 -7.57 -6.78 14.07
C PHE A 87 -7.99 -6.20 15.43
N CYS A 88 -7.05 -5.71 16.23
CA CYS A 88 -7.38 -4.73 17.25
C CYS A 88 -6.88 -3.36 16.81
N GLY A 89 -7.62 -2.76 15.88
CA GLY A 89 -7.55 -1.32 15.60
C GLY A 89 -8.17 -0.47 16.72
N LYS A 90 -8.17 -0.92 17.98
CA LYS A 90 -8.65 -0.12 19.11
C LYS A 90 -7.48 0.61 19.73
N ARG A 91 -7.56 1.94 19.70
CA ARG A 91 -6.72 2.80 20.54
C ARG A 91 -7.22 2.68 21.98
N CYS A 92 -6.68 1.73 22.74
CA CYS A 92 -7.00 1.61 24.16
C CYS A 92 -6.36 2.78 24.92
N THR A 93 -7.18 3.65 25.49
CA THR A 93 -6.73 4.83 26.24
C THR A 93 -6.65 4.60 27.75
N ASN A 94 -6.98 3.40 28.25
CA ASN A 94 -6.84 3.11 29.68
C ASN A 94 -6.63 1.62 29.99
N THR A 95 -5.92 1.35 31.10
CA THR A 95 -5.35 0.05 31.50
C THR A 95 -6.40 -1.04 31.77
N GLY A 96 -7.63 -0.66 32.13
CA GLY A 96 -8.74 -1.60 32.36
C GLY A 96 -9.27 -2.27 31.08
N GLN A 97 -9.12 -1.64 29.91
CA GLN A 97 -9.58 -2.24 28.64
C GLN A 97 -8.61 -3.30 28.10
N LEU A 98 -7.35 -3.31 28.55
CA LEU A 98 -6.36 -4.30 28.14
C LEU A 98 -6.58 -5.65 28.84
N ASN A 99 -6.96 -5.64 30.12
CA ASN A 99 -7.16 -6.88 30.89
C ASN A 99 -8.37 -7.70 30.43
N ASN A 100 -9.38 -7.06 29.82
CA ASN A 100 -10.55 -7.76 29.29
C ASN A 100 -10.36 -8.25 27.84
N HIS A 101 -9.25 -7.87 27.18
CA HIS A 101 -8.91 -8.32 25.83
C HIS A 101 -8.10 -9.62 25.82
N LYS A 102 -7.61 -10.06 26.99
CA LYS A 102 -6.74 -11.25 27.14
C LYS A 102 -7.43 -12.46 27.76
N ARG A 103 -8.75 -12.56 27.70
CA ARG A 103 -9.47 -13.75 28.18
C ARG A 103 -10.22 -14.45 27.06
#